data_AF-A0A2P5AAB5-F1
#
_entry.id   AF-A0A2P5AAB5-F1
#
_cell.length_a   1.000
_cell.length_b   1.000
_cell.length_c   1.000
_cell.angle_alpha   90.00
_cell.angle_beta   90.00
_cell.angle_gamma   90.00
#
_symmetry.space_group_name_H-M   'P 1'
#
loop_
_entity.id
_entity.type
_entity.pdbx_description
1 polymer ?
#
loop_
_entity_poly.entity_id
_entity_poly.type
_entity_poly.pdbx_seq_one_letter_code
_entity_poly.pdbx_strand_id
1 'polypeptide(L)'
;EYRKGWDVLLKSYLEVVYGVDGVALYLLTNPYYSDGNFRNKTVEFVENSDLEKPVTSWAPVYVIDSHIAETDFVTVPSLMNQPRAIKGL
;
A
#
# COMPACT_ATOMS: atom_id res chain seq x y z
N GLU A 1 6.34 2.18 -13.60
CA GLU A 1 6.10 2.15 -12.12
C GLU A 1 7.32 1.73 -11.31
N TYR A 2 8.11 0.74 -11.74
CA TYR A 2 9.29 0.24 -11.00
C TYR A 2 10.34 1.31 -10.62
N ARG A 3 10.49 2.37 -11.44
CA ARG A 3 11.46 3.46 -11.18
C ARG A 3 11.14 4.34 -9.96
N LYS A 4 10.02 4.11 -9.27
CA LYS A 4 9.62 4.88 -8.08
C LYS A 4 10.01 4.21 -6.75
N GLY A 5 10.60 3.00 -6.77
CA GLY A 5 11.09 2.32 -5.57
C GLY A 5 10.01 1.93 -4.54
N TRP A 6 8.76 1.79 -4.98
CA TRP A 6 7.63 1.45 -4.11
C TRP A 6 7.77 0.03 -3.52
N ASP A 7 8.42 -0.86 -4.26
CA ASP A 7 8.74 -2.24 -3.90
C ASP A 7 9.74 -2.31 -2.75
N VAL A 8 10.79 -1.48 -2.81
CA VAL A 8 11.77 -1.35 -1.72
C VAL A 8 11.11 -0.78 -0.47
N LEU A 9 10.31 0.29 -0.62
CA LEU A 9 9.57 0.88 0.50
C LEU A 9 8.63 -0.14 1.16
N LEU A 10 7.85 -0.86 0.37
CA LEU A 10 6.90 -1.85 0.85
C LEU A 10 7.61 -2.99 1.59
N LYS A 11 8.71 -3.50 1.01
CA LYS A 11 9.52 -4.54 1.65
C LYS A 11 10.04 -4.08 3.01
N SER A 12 10.72 -2.94 3.05
CA SER A 12 11.30 -2.43 4.29
C SER A 12 10.24 -2.12 5.35
N TYR A 13 9.05 -1.68 4.96
CA TYR A 13 7.93 -1.49 5.88
C TYR A 13 7.46 -2.81 6.50
N LEU A 14 7.24 -3.84 5.67
CA LEU A 14 6.76 -5.15 6.12
C LEU A 14 7.79 -5.93 6.94
N GLU A 15 9.09 -5.65 6.76
CA GLU A 15 10.17 -6.26 7.57
C GLU A 15 10.21 -5.76 9.02
N VAL A 16 9.76 -4.53 9.27
CA VAL A 16 9.99 -3.84 10.56
C VAL A 16 8.70 -3.41 11.26
N VAL A 17 7.57 -3.38 10.55
CA VAL A 17 6.27 -2.95 11.09
C VAL A 17 5.29 -4.11 11.02
N TYR A 18 4.60 -4.35 12.13
CA TYR A 18 3.65 -5.44 12.32
C TYR A 18 2.24 -4.91 12.58
N GLY A 19 1.23 -5.79 12.44
CA GLY A 19 -0.19 -5.43 12.63
C GLY A 19 -0.52 -4.81 13.98
N VAL A 20 0.30 -5.06 15.00
CA VAL A 20 0.11 -4.55 16.38
C VAL A 20 0.66 -3.15 16.61
N ASP A 21 1.48 -2.63 15.70
CA ASP A 21 2.17 -1.35 15.91
C ASP A 21 1.25 -0.12 15.70
N GLY A 22 0.02 -0.35 15.19
CA GLY A 22 -0.94 0.74 14.95
C GLY A 22 -0.53 1.69 13.82
N VAL A 23 0.42 1.28 12.99
CA VAL A 23 0.90 2.02 11.83
C VAL A 23 0.26 1.45 10.55
N ALA A 24 -0.09 2.34 9.62
CA ALA A 24 -0.62 1.96 8.31
C ALA A 24 0.15 2.66 7.18
N LEU A 25 0.49 1.92 6.13
CA LEU A 25 1.13 2.45 4.94
C LEU A 25 0.09 2.73 3.86
N TYR A 26 0.04 3.98 3.38
CA TYR A 26 -0.83 4.39 2.28
C TYR A 26 0.01 4.64 1.01
N LEU A 27 -0.26 3.87 -0.04
CA LEU A 27 0.36 4.02 -1.35
C LEU A 27 -0.62 4.70 -2.30
N LEU A 28 -0.38 5.98 -2.56
CA LEU A 28 -1.13 6.76 -3.55
C LEU A 28 -0.48 6.57 -4.91
N THR A 29 -1.19 5.90 -5.81
CA THR A 29 -0.75 5.78 -7.20
C THR A 29 -1.66 6.63 -8.06
N ASN A 30 -1.10 7.64 -8.71
CA ASN A 30 -1.83 8.44 -9.67
C ASN A 30 -1.69 7.75 -11.04
N PRO A 31 -2.69 6.98 -11.51
CA PRO A 31 -2.61 6.27 -12.78
C PRO A 31 -2.76 7.27 -13.92
N TYR A 32 -1.71 8.02 -14.21
CA TYR A 32 -1.70 8.90 -15.40
C TYR A 32 -1.52 8.08 -16.70
N TYR A 33 -0.87 6.92 -16.61
CA TYR A 33 -0.53 6.04 -17.75
C TYR A 33 -0.48 4.55 -17.39
N SER A 34 -1.00 4.13 -16.24
CA SER A 34 -1.01 2.72 -15.84
C SER A 34 -2.42 2.16 -15.82
N ASP A 35 -2.54 0.86 -16.08
CA ASP A 35 -3.82 0.14 -16.22
C ASP A 35 -4.58 0.00 -14.88
N GLY A 36 -4.28 0.82 -13.86
CA GLY A 36 -4.84 0.71 -12.51
C GLY A 36 -4.44 -0.57 -11.76
N ASN A 37 -3.56 -1.39 -12.32
CA ASN A 37 -3.22 -2.72 -11.79
C ASN A 37 -2.20 -2.71 -10.64
N PHE A 38 -1.99 -1.56 -9.99
CA PHE A 38 -0.96 -1.41 -8.96
C PHE A 38 -1.26 -2.28 -7.74
N ARG A 39 -2.55 -2.40 -7.35
CA ARG A 39 -2.99 -3.28 -6.26
C ARG A 39 -2.55 -4.73 -6.47
N ASN A 40 -2.74 -5.30 -7.66
CA ASN A 40 -2.35 -6.70 -7.88
C ASN A 40 -0.83 -6.86 -7.92
N LYS A 41 -0.10 -5.90 -8.51
CA LYS A 41 1.37 -5.89 -8.46
C LYS A 41 1.90 -5.86 -7.02
N THR A 42 1.26 -5.13 -6.12
CA THR A 42 1.59 -5.12 -4.69
C THR A 42 1.40 -6.49 -4.05
N VAL A 43 0.28 -7.17 -4.34
CA VAL A 43 0.02 -8.53 -3.84
C VAL A 43 1.04 -9.52 -4.40
N GLU A 44 1.23 -9.53 -5.72
CA GLU A 44 2.20 -10.38 -6.41
C GLU A 44 3.62 -10.17 -5.88
N PHE A 45 4.01 -8.93 -5.58
CA PHE A 45 5.32 -8.64 -5.01
C PHE A 45 5.50 -9.28 -3.63
N VAL A 46 4.50 -9.17 -2.75
CA VAL A 46 4.60 -9.79 -1.41
C VAL A 46 4.57 -11.31 -1.50
N GLU A 47 3.70 -11.89 -2.34
CA GLU A 47 3.61 -13.34 -2.53
C GLU A 47 4.89 -13.95 -3.12
N ASN A 48 5.59 -13.23 -3.99
CA ASN A 48 6.86 -13.68 -4.58
C ASN A 48 8.10 -13.24 -3.79
N SER A 49 7.92 -12.62 -2.62
CA SER A 49 9.03 -12.20 -1.77
C SER A 49 9.37 -13.26 -0.72
N ASP A 50 10.60 -13.25 -0.24
CA ASP A 50 11.05 -14.09 0.89
C ASP A 50 10.55 -13.56 2.26
N LEU A 51 9.49 -12.75 2.27
CA LEU A 51 8.95 -12.16 3.49
C LEU A 51 8.16 -13.21 4.28
N GLU A 52 8.64 -13.48 5.50
CA GLU A 52 7.93 -14.38 6.41
C GLU A 52 6.72 -13.68 7.04
N LYS A 53 5.55 -14.32 6.96
CA LYS A 53 4.33 -13.77 7.55
C LYS A 53 4.46 -13.63 9.07
N PRO A 54 4.24 -12.43 9.64
CA PRO A 54 4.34 -12.21 11.07
C PRO A 54 3.25 -12.98 11.83
N VAL A 55 3.60 -13.44 13.03
CA VAL A 55 2.64 -14.08 13.96
C VAL A 55 1.50 -13.12 14.31
N THR A 56 1.79 -11.83 14.40
CA THR A 56 0.86 -10.75 14.75
C THR A 56 0.16 -10.11 13.54
N SER A 57 0.09 -10.84 12.43
CA SER A 57 -0.36 -10.38 11.12
C SER A 57 0.50 -9.28 10.49
N TRP A 58 0.31 -9.09 9.19
CA TRP A 58 0.90 -7.99 8.45
C TRP A 58 0.37 -6.64 8.94
N ALA A 59 1.22 -5.62 8.82
CA ALA A 59 0.81 -4.25 9.05
C ALA A 59 -0.07 -3.76 7.87
N PRO A 60 -1.16 -3.01 8.14
CA PRO A 60 -2.08 -2.58 7.10
C PRO A 60 -1.39 -1.79 5.97
N VAL A 61 -1.64 -2.21 4.74
CA VAL A 61 -1.24 -1.48 3.52
C VAL A 61 -2.48 -1.15 2.69
N TYR A 62 -2.64 0.12 2.38
CA TYR A 62 -3.75 0.63 1.57
C TYR A 62 -3.23 1.21 0.26
N VAL A 63 -3.64 0.62 -0.85
CA VAL A 63 -3.40 1.18 -2.18
C VAL A 63 -4.62 1.99 -2.58
N ILE A 64 -4.38 3.26 -2.89
CA ILE A 64 -5.37 4.16 -3.48
C ILE A 64 -4.90 4.42 -4.92
N ASP A 65 -5.63 3.84 -5.86
CA ASP A 65 -5.40 3.86 -7.30
C ASP A 65 -6.37 4.80 -8.03
N SER A 66 -7.28 5.45 -7.29
CA SER A 66 -8.13 6.52 -7.82
C SER A 66 -7.34 7.82 -7.97
N HIS A 67 -7.58 8.55 -9.06
CA HIS A 67 -7.13 9.93 -9.19
C HIS A 67 -7.67 10.76 -8.02
N ILE A 68 -6.77 11.36 -7.23
CA ILE A 68 -7.08 12.34 -6.20
C ILE A 68 -6.65 13.70 -6.74
N ALA A 69 -7.58 14.65 -6.79
CA ALA A 69 -7.26 16.02 -7.20
C ALA A 69 -6.23 16.64 -6.25
N GLU A 70 -5.32 17.46 -6.77
CA GLU A 70 -4.23 18.07 -5.97
C GLU A 70 -4.75 18.89 -4.77
N THR A 71 -5.96 19.45 -4.89
CA THR A 71 -6.67 20.18 -3.82
C THR A 71 -7.12 19.28 -2.67
N ASP A 72 -7.33 18.00 -2.92
CA ASP A 72 -7.82 17.03 -1.93
C ASP A 72 -6.67 16.40 -1.12
N PHE A 73 -5.41 16.58 -1.55
CA PHE A 73 -4.23 16.18 -0.76
C PHE A 73 -4.13 16.91 0.59
N VAL A 74 -4.77 18.07 0.75
CA VAL A 74 -4.82 18.79 2.03
C VAL A 74 -5.80 18.13 3.02
N THR A 75 -6.72 17.28 2.56
CA THR A 75 -7.82 16.72 3.37
C THR A 75 -7.80 15.19 3.45
N VAL A 76 -6.63 14.57 3.29
CA VAL A 76 -6.44 13.11 3.24
C VAL A 76 -7.20 12.35 4.34
N PRO A 77 -7.26 12.81 5.62
CA PRO A 77 -8.01 12.10 6.65
C PRO A 77 -9.51 11.92 6.34
N SER A 78 -10.13 12.83 5.61
CA SER A 78 -11.56 12.79 5.29
C SER A 78 -11.91 11.86 4.13
N LEU A 79 -10.97 11.65 3.19
CA LEU A 79 -11.11 10.67 2.09
C LEU A 79 -10.80 9.23 2.54
N MET A 80 -10.13 9.05 3.68
CA MET A 80 -9.77 7.76 4.25
C MET A 80 -10.94 6.98 4.87
N ASN A 81 -12.19 7.48 4.82
CA ASN A 81 -13.34 6.85 5.49
C ASN A 81 -13.95 5.65 4.73
N GLN A 82 -13.27 5.13 3.70
CA GLN A 82 -13.63 3.90 2.98
C GLN A 82 -12.38 3.08 2.55
N PRO A 83 -11.44 2.71 3.45
CA PRO A 83 -10.26 1.98 3.04
C PRO A 83 -10.58 0.48 2.98
N ARG A 84 -10.61 -0.10 1.78
CA ARG A 84 -10.60 -1.56 1.63
C ARG A 84 -9.16 -2.05 1.76
N ALA A 85 -8.82 -2.60 2.94
CA ALA A 85 -7.58 -3.33 3.14
C ALA A 85 -7.39 -4.35 2.00
N ILE A 86 -6.14 -4.57 1.62
CA ILE A 86 -5.80 -5.62 0.67
C ILE A 86 -5.96 -6.93 1.42
N LYS A 87 -7.03 -7.69 1.14
CA LYS A 87 -7.26 -9.00 1.78
C LYS A 87 -6.03 -9.89 1.61
N GLY A 88 -5.43 -10.31 2.73
CA GLY A 88 -4.21 -11.13 2.75
C GLY A 88 -2.98 -10.40 3.28
N LEU A 89 -3.04 -9.06 3.34
CA LEU A 89 -2.12 -8.15 4.03
C LEU A 89 -2.84 -7.40 5.16
#